data_AF-A0A920UQS6-F1
#
_entry.id   AF-A0A920UQS6-F1
#
_cell.length_a   1.000
_cell.length_b   1.000
_cell.length_c   1.000
_cell.angle_alpha   90.00
_cell.angle_beta   90.00
_cell.angle_gamma   90.00
#
_symmetry.space_group_name_H-M   'P 1'
#
loop_
_entity.id
_entity.type
_entity.pdbx_description
1 polymer ?
#
loop_
_entity_poly.entity_id
_entity_poly.type
_entity_poly.pdbx_seq_one_letter_code
_entity_poly.pdbx_strand_id
1 'polypeptide(L)'
;MNPFLVDTWDIDAAGTRARMTLKSGLKWQSPIGYEDEDFGELNAAELVEWFNRSNATTNPESTYGDGGDFAAIFLEAKAIDDLTIEIGLVAPVYYCLPYPSSVVFQPHVEYTR
;
A
#
# COMPACT_ATOMS: atom_id res chain seq x y z
N MET A 1 15.41 -11.63 -0.31
CA MET A 1 15.05 -10.43 0.48
C MET A 1 14.08 -10.91 1.55
N ASN A 2 14.40 -10.80 2.84
CA ASN A 2 13.44 -11.15 3.90
C ASN A 2 12.58 -9.93 4.17
N PRO A 3 11.24 -10.03 4.15
CA PRO A 3 10.39 -8.91 4.49
C PRO A 3 10.57 -8.57 5.97
N PHE A 4 10.85 -7.30 6.24
CA PHE A 4 11.13 -6.78 7.59
C PHE A 4 9.82 -6.46 8.33
N LEU A 5 8.85 -5.88 7.62
CA LEU A 5 7.59 -5.39 8.15
C LEU A 5 6.43 -6.38 8.01
N VAL A 6 6.38 -7.07 6.88
CA VAL A 6 5.28 -7.96 6.47
C VAL A 6 5.69 -9.41 6.74
N ASP A 7 4.82 -10.19 7.35
CA ASP A 7 5.00 -11.63 7.52
C ASP A 7 4.51 -12.38 6.28
N THR A 8 3.26 -12.14 5.88
CA THR A 8 2.62 -12.76 4.72
C THR A 8 1.89 -11.74 3.87
N TRP A 9 1.77 -12.01 2.57
CA TRP A 9 0.99 -11.19 1.66
C TRP A 9 0.37 -12.05 0.55
N ASP A 10 -0.75 -11.57 0.01
CA ASP A 10 -1.40 -12.16 -1.17
C ASP A 10 -2.07 -11.09 -2.04
N ILE A 11 -2.23 -11.42 -3.32
CA ILE A 11 -3.04 -10.66 -4.27
C ILE A 11 -4.15 -11.60 -4.76
N ASP A 12 -5.36 -11.09 -4.89
CA ASP A 12 -6.47 -11.87 -5.42
C ASP A 12 -6.23 -12.26 -6.89
N ALA A 13 -6.93 -13.29 -7.36
CA ALA A 13 -6.77 -13.79 -8.73
C ALA A 13 -7.11 -12.74 -9.80
N ALA A 14 -7.94 -11.74 -9.48
CA ALA A 14 -8.29 -10.66 -10.39
C ALA A 14 -7.27 -9.51 -10.40
N GLY A 15 -6.30 -9.50 -9.47
CA GLY A 15 -5.31 -8.43 -9.33
C GLY A 15 -5.91 -7.12 -8.83
N THR A 16 -7.07 -7.16 -8.18
CA THR A 16 -7.82 -5.98 -7.71
C THR A 16 -7.61 -5.68 -6.23
N ARG A 17 -7.01 -6.60 -5.47
CA ARG A 17 -6.88 -6.49 -4.01
C ARG A 17 -5.59 -7.13 -3.52
N ALA A 18 -4.77 -6.33 -2.84
CA ALA A 18 -3.62 -6.81 -2.08
C ALA A 18 -3.98 -6.93 -0.60
N ARG A 19 -3.50 -7.98 0.06
CA ARG A 19 -3.62 -8.17 1.51
C ARG A 19 -2.25 -8.44 2.09
N MET A 20 -1.95 -7.84 3.23
CA MET A 20 -0.68 -7.97 3.93
C MET A 20 -0.94 -8.15 5.42
N THR A 21 -0.23 -9.09 6.03
CA THR A 21 -0.20 -9.30 7.47
C THR A 21 1.16 -8.84 8.00
N LEU A 22 1.16 -7.93 8.96
CA LEU A 22 2.34 -7.37 9.61
C LEU A 22 2.92 -8.37 10.61
N LYS A 23 4.23 -8.27 10.85
CA LYS A 23 4.84 -8.96 11.98
C LYS A 23 4.39 -8.31 13.28
N SER A 24 4.05 -9.12 14.28
CA SER A 24 3.77 -8.64 15.63
C SER A 24 5.06 -8.25 16.38
N GLY A 25 4.93 -7.43 17.43
CA GLY A 25 6.05 -7.06 18.29
C GLY A 25 7.00 -6.02 17.69
N LEU A 26 6.61 -5.35 16.60
CA LEU A 26 7.44 -4.32 15.97
C LEU A 26 7.30 -3.00 16.73
N LYS A 27 8.31 -2.66 17.54
CA LYS A 27 8.35 -1.43 18.31
C LYS A 27 8.68 -0.20 17.46
N TRP A 28 8.02 0.91 17.75
CA TRP A 28 8.38 2.21 17.20
C TRP A 28 9.76 2.64 17.69
N GLN A 29 10.49 3.37 16.84
CA GLN A 29 11.76 3.97 17.23
C GLN A 29 11.50 5.16 18.13
N SER A 30 12.17 5.20 19.28
CA SER A 30 12.09 6.35 20.18
C SER A 30 12.83 7.56 19.59
N PRO A 31 12.23 8.76 19.64
CA PRO A 31 12.94 9.99 19.30
C PRO A 31 14.13 10.21 20.23
N ILE A 32 15.11 10.96 19.75
CA ILE A 32 16.28 11.36 20.55
C ILE A 32 15.79 12.15 21.79
N GLY A 33 16.24 11.73 22.97
CA GLY A 33 15.84 12.32 24.26
C GLY A 33 14.60 11.69 24.90
N TYR A 34 14.02 10.66 24.26
CA TYR A 34 12.86 9.90 24.75
C TYR A 34 13.14 8.39 24.72
N GLU A 35 14.41 7.99 24.82
CA GLU A 35 14.84 6.58 24.68
C GLU A 35 14.25 5.65 25.76
N ASP A 36 13.85 6.21 26.90
CA ASP A 36 13.23 5.46 28.01
C ASP A 36 11.69 5.34 27.86
N GLU A 37 11.09 5.94 26.84
CA GLU A 37 9.64 5.90 26.60
C GLU A 37 9.26 4.82 25.58
N ASP A 38 8.18 4.09 25.89
CA ASP A 38 7.56 3.11 24.98
C ASP A 38 6.49 3.80 24.13
N PHE A 39 6.76 3.94 22.84
CA PHE A 39 5.84 4.51 21.85
C PHE A 39 4.87 3.47 21.28
N GLY A 40 4.87 2.25 21.83
CA GLY A 40 3.97 1.19 21.42
C GLY A 40 4.51 0.36 20.26
N GLU A 41 3.61 -0.44 19.69
CA GLU A 41 3.91 -1.33 18.58
C GLU A 41 3.17 -0.87 17.33
N LEU A 42 3.83 -1.01 16.19
CA LEU A 42 3.21 -0.81 14.89
C LEU A 42 2.01 -1.75 14.74
N ASN A 43 0.85 -1.18 14.41
CA ASN A 43 -0.34 -1.93 14.05
C ASN A 43 -0.87 -1.57 12.66
N ALA A 44 -1.87 -2.31 12.21
CA ALA A 44 -2.50 -2.11 10.91
C ALA A 44 -3.14 -0.73 10.75
N ALA A 45 -3.73 -0.17 11.81
CA ALA A 45 -4.41 1.12 11.77
C ALA A 45 -3.44 2.27 11.50
N GLU A 46 -2.27 2.26 12.14
CA GLU A 46 -1.22 3.27 11.94
C GLU A 46 -0.65 3.21 10.52
N LEU A 47 -0.39 2.01 10.00
CA LEU A 47 0.10 1.85 8.64
C LEU A 47 -0.94 2.28 7.60
N VAL A 48 -2.23 2.01 7.85
CA VAL A 48 -3.34 2.49 7.01
C VAL A 48 -3.47 4.00 7.05
N GLU A 49 -3.36 4.63 8.23
CA GLU A 49 -3.39 6.08 8.36
C GLU A 49 -2.26 6.73 7.54
N TRP A 50 -1.02 6.24 7.72
CA TRP A 50 0.12 6.72 6.96
C TRP A 50 -0.09 6.55 5.45
N PHE A 51 -0.56 5.38 5.03
CA PHE A 51 -0.77 5.06 3.62
C PHE A 51 -1.80 5.98 2.99
N ASN A 52 -2.98 6.11 3.61
CA ASN A 52 -4.07 6.93 3.09
C ASN A 52 -3.76 8.43 3.17
N ARG A 53 -2.97 8.88 4.15
CA ARG A 53 -2.48 10.27 4.20
C ARG A 53 -1.49 10.57 3.08
N SER A 54 -0.69 9.59 2.68
CA SER A 54 0.33 9.73 1.63
C SER A 54 -0.25 9.58 0.23
N ASN A 55 -1.35 8.82 0.08
CA ASN A 55 -1.99 8.55 -1.21
C ASN A 55 -2.86 9.73 -1.68
N ALA A 56 -2.59 10.27 -2.87
CA ALA A 56 -3.36 11.39 -3.43
C ALA A 56 -4.81 11.03 -3.81
N THR A 57 -5.14 9.74 -3.97
CA THR A 57 -6.53 9.27 -4.16
C THR A 57 -7.38 9.51 -2.92
N THR A 58 -6.80 9.31 -1.73
CA THR A 58 -7.50 9.45 -0.43
C THR A 58 -7.23 10.78 0.24
N ASN A 59 -6.11 11.43 -0.07
CA ASN A 59 -5.74 12.76 0.42
C ASN A 59 -5.17 13.61 -0.72
N PRO A 60 -6.02 14.35 -1.47
CA PRO A 60 -5.59 15.19 -2.59
C PRO A 60 -4.60 16.30 -2.20
N GLU A 61 -4.59 16.70 -0.93
CA GLU A 61 -3.70 17.74 -0.38
C GLU A 61 -2.37 17.13 0.14
N SER A 62 -2.11 15.85 -0.12
CA SER A 62 -0.87 15.21 0.29
C SER A 62 0.33 15.88 -0.36
N THR A 63 1.33 16.19 0.46
CA THR A 63 2.63 16.72 0.02
C THR A 63 3.67 15.61 -0.11
N TYR A 64 3.26 14.34 0.02
CA TYR A 64 4.15 13.21 -0.15
C TYR A 64 4.61 13.13 -1.61
N GLY A 65 5.93 13.06 -1.82
CA GLY A 65 6.54 13.16 -3.16
C GLY A 65 6.00 12.12 -4.16
N ASP A 66 5.68 10.92 -3.67
CA ASP A 66 5.18 9.82 -4.47
C ASP A 66 3.65 9.65 -4.37
N GLY A 67 2.93 10.66 -3.84
CA GLY A 67 1.49 10.56 -3.61
C GLY A 67 0.68 10.29 -4.88
N GLY A 68 1.15 10.79 -6.03
CA GLY A 68 0.58 10.50 -7.35
C GLY A 68 0.83 9.07 -7.82
N ASP A 69 1.99 8.49 -7.50
CA ASP A 69 2.30 7.09 -7.82
C ASP A 69 1.46 6.14 -6.95
N PHE A 70 1.23 6.49 -5.68
CA PHE A 70 0.29 5.76 -4.83
C PHE A 70 -1.12 5.81 -5.42
N ALA A 71 -1.56 6.98 -5.88
CA ALA A 71 -2.88 7.14 -6.49
C ALA A 71 -3.04 6.37 -7.81
N ALA A 72 -1.96 6.18 -8.57
CA ALA A 72 -1.98 5.44 -9.84
C ALA A 72 -2.14 3.92 -9.65
N ILE A 73 -1.72 3.38 -8.51
CA ILE A 73 -1.64 1.93 -8.26
C ILE A 73 -2.66 1.50 -7.21
N PHE A 74 -2.81 2.27 -6.15
CA PHE A 74 -3.52 1.89 -4.93
C PHE A 74 -4.75 2.76 -4.67
N LEU A 75 -5.83 2.09 -4.31
CA LEU A 75 -7.03 2.69 -3.75
C LEU A 75 -6.85 2.87 -2.23
N GLU A 76 -7.95 3.14 -1.53
CA GLU A 76 -7.99 3.21 -0.08
C GLU A 76 -7.51 1.90 0.57
N ALA A 77 -6.59 2.03 1.53
CA ALA A 77 -6.19 0.95 2.42
C ALA A 77 -7.13 0.86 3.63
N LYS A 78 -7.37 -0.35 4.12
CA LYS A 78 -8.24 -0.65 5.26
C LYS A 78 -7.59 -1.64 6.19
N ALA A 79 -7.65 -1.38 7.49
CA ALA A 79 -7.29 -2.35 8.51
C ALA A 79 -8.46 -3.33 8.65
N ILE A 80 -8.22 -4.62 8.47
CA ILE A 80 -9.24 -5.66 8.63
C ILE A 80 -9.12 -6.38 9.97
N ASP A 81 -7.94 -6.32 10.60
CA ASP A 81 -7.66 -6.66 11.99
C ASP A 81 -6.41 -5.88 12.48
N ASP A 82 -5.94 -6.15 13.70
CA ASP A 82 -4.81 -5.41 14.32
C ASP A 82 -3.49 -5.51 13.55
N LEU A 83 -3.30 -6.54 12.73
CA LEU A 83 -2.07 -6.78 11.99
C LEU A 83 -2.28 -6.91 10.48
N THR A 84 -3.52 -6.97 10.00
CA THR A 84 -3.82 -7.23 8.60
C THR A 84 -4.44 -6.02 7.93
N ILE A 85 -3.88 -5.69 6.77
CA ILE A 85 -4.31 -4.58 5.93
C ILE A 85 -4.74 -5.13 4.59
N GLU A 86 -5.80 -4.55 4.05
CA GLU A 86 -6.29 -4.77 2.71
C GLU A 86 -6.23 -3.47 1.90
N ILE A 87 -5.74 -3.54 0.67
CA ILE A 87 -5.58 -2.39 -0.22
C ILE A 87 -6.20 -2.75 -1.56
N GLY A 88 -7.11 -1.89 -2.03
CA GLY A 88 -7.65 -2.00 -3.38
C GLY A 88 -6.61 -1.57 -4.43
N LEU A 89 -6.64 -2.16 -5.61
CA LEU A 89 -5.74 -1.87 -6.72
C LEU A 89 -6.53 -1.23 -7.86
N VAL A 90 -6.03 -0.13 -8.41
CA VAL A 90 -6.71 0.66 -9.47
C VAL A 90 -6.86 -0.17 -10.76
N ALA A 91 -5.91 -1.06 -11.02
CA ALA A 91 -5.92 -2.00 -12.13
C ALA A 91 -5.19 -3.29 -11.69
N PRO A 92 -5.40 -4.41 -12.41
CA PRO A 92 -4.58 -5.60 -12.23
C PRO A 92 -3.10 -5.22 -12.31
N VAL A 93 -2.36 -5.41 -11.23
CA VAL A 93 -0.96 -4.98 -11.14
C VAL A 93 -0.11 -5.87 -12.06
N TYR A 94 0.23 -5.32 -13.23
CA TYR A 94 1.26 -5.83 -14.16
C TYR A 94 2.55 -5.01 -14.11
N TYR A 95 2.64 -4.05 -13.19
CA TYR A 95 3.74 -3.09 -13.10
C TYR A 95 5.06 -3.76 -12.69
N CYS A 96 6.14 -3.45 -13.42
CA CYS A 96 7.50 -4.00 -13.27
C CYS A 96 7.71 -5.50 -13.58
N LEU A 97 6.76 -6.21 -14.20
CA LEU A 97 7.04 -7.53 -14.76
C LEU A 97 7.92 -7.41 -16.03
N PRO A 98 9.01 -8.17 -16.17
CA PRO A 98 9.75 -8.25 -17.43
C PRO A 98 8.92 -9.07 -18.42
N TYR A 99 8.00 -8.45 -19.14
CA TYR A 99 7.29 -9.14 -20.21
C TYR A 99 8.02 -8.95 -21.54
N PRO A 100 8.34 -10.03 -22.28
CA PRO A 100 8.83 -9.92 -23.64
C PRO A 100 7.69 -9.43 -24.55
N SER A 101 7.91 -8.26 -25.16
CA SER A 101 7.35 -7.79 -26.43
C SER A 101 6.14 -8.56 -27.00
N SER A 102 4.93 -8.25 -26.51
CA SER A 102 3.73 -8.07 -27.34
C SER A 102 2.52 -7.92 -26.43
N VAL A 103 1.68 -6.93 -26.74
CA VAL A 103 0.33 -6.73 -26.19
C VAL A 103 0.27 -5.95 -24.88
N VAL A 104 0.47 -4.64 -24.98
CA VAL A 104 -0.22 -3.67 -24.12
C VAL A 104 -1.68 -3.63 -24.60
N PHE A 105 -2.59 -4.37 -23.95
CA PHE A 105 -4.02 -4.07 -24.07
C PHE A 105 -4.30 -2.88 -23.15
N GLN A 106 -4.17 -1.66 -23.68
CA GLN A 106 -4.96 -0.56 -23.15
C GLN A 106 -6.43 -0.86 -23.49
N PRO A 107 -7.38 -0.80 -22.55
CA PRO A 107 -8.78 -0.77 -22.92
C PRO A 107 -9.01 0.50 -23.74
N HIS A 108 -9.33 0.32 -25.02
CA HIS A 108 -9.79 1.37 -25.91
C HIS A 108 -10.99 2.05 -25.26
N VAL A 109 -10.82 3.27 -24.75
CA VAL A 109 -11.94 4.19 -24.57
C VAL A 109 -12.26 4.70 -25.97
N GLU A 110 -13.25 4.09 -26.61
CA GLU A 110 -13.84 4.61 -27.83
C GLU A 110 -14.53 5.95 -27.50
N TYR A 111 -13.88 7.06 -27.84
CA TYR A 111 -14.58 8.32 -28.04
C TYR A 111 -15.29 8.24 -29.40
N THR A 112 -16.57 7.89 -29.39
CA THR A 112 -17.46 8.15 -30.52
C THR A 112 -17.73 9.65 -30.64
N ARG A 113 -17.51 10.14 -31.87
CA ARG A 113 -17.59 11.51 -32.42
C ARG A 113 -18.60 12.47 -31.80
#